data_AF-A0A1T4PAF0-F1
#
_entry.id   AF-A0A1T4PAF0-F1
#
_cell.length_a   1.000
_cell.length_b   1.000
_cell.length_c   1.000
_cell.angle_alpha   90.00
_cell.angle_beta   90.00
_cell.angle_gamma   90.00
#
_symmetry.space_group_name_H-M   'P 1'
#
loop_
_entity.id
_entity.type
_entity.pdbx_description
1 polymer ?
#
loop_
_entity_poly.entity_id
_entity_poly.type
_entity_poly.pdbx_seq_one_letter_code
_entity_poly.pdbx_strand_id
1 'polypeptide(L)'
;MSHLSFFWLEANNHHHIRAIQSNLCYSIKKAARYNRLTLPSIPDTLLTLNILCENPETTVHDVANLLIDDPVLTANIIRTANSAIFNRRNIVCHNILTAVSRLGIIRIRDIITAQIIYSLKNTTIENIECNKLLKNSAHHSRQFAATMALICQKMHLYSNKPLKLEPEKALLTGLLADIGLFGLINEYSQFIEQGNYLDFNIAKYIFQDNCALTSHIVLNQWGFDADYIAVATNATTPHHTGDISYLTIARMAHHLLLFKANDAAIHEHEIELDLTGAEVMYELTNMPALEFEEQLKQITHNCGI
;
A
#
# COMPACT_ATOMS: atom_id res chain seq x y z
N MET A 1 -3.60 -39.49 -41.78
CA MET A 1 -2.45 -38.61 -42.00
C MET A 1 -2.95 -37.20 -42.27
N SER A 2 -2.15 -36.23 -41.81
CA SER A 2 -2.24 -34.77 -41.87
C SER A 2 -3.09 -34.10 -42.95
N HIS A 3 -3.78 -33.03 -42.56
CA HIS A 3 -3.99 -31.72 -43.22
C HIS A 3 -5.00 -30.97 -42.32
N LEU A 4 -5.04 -29.65 -42.10
CA LEU A 4 -4.37 -28.44 -42.58
C LEU A 4 -4.92 -27.30 -41.69
N SER A 5 -4.11 -26.27 -41.41
CA SER A 5 -4.48 -24.92 -40.92
C SER A 5 -5.22 -24.76 -39.57
N PHE A 6 -4.47 -24.30 -38.56
CA PHE A 6 -4.93 -23.80 -37.25
C PHE A 6 -5.61 -22.40 -37.30
N PHE A 7 -5.93 -21.88 -38.48
CA PHE A 7 -6.40 -20.50 -38.70
C PHE A 7 -7.93 -20.32 -38.70
N TRP A 8 -8.71 -21.39 -38.47
CA TRP A 8 -10.18 -21.34 -38.47
C TRP A 8 -10.79 -22.06 -37.25
N LEU A 9 -10.60 -21.46 -36.07
CA LEU A 9 -11.44 -21.76 -34.89
C LEU A 9 -12.34 -20.55 -34.64
N GLU A 10 -13.59 -20.64 -35.08
CA GLU A 10 -14.64 -19.64 -34.86
C GLU A 10 -15.20 -19.69 -33.42
N ALA A 11 -15.38 -18.49 -32.86
CA ALA A 11 -16.34 -18.05 -31.84
C ALA A 11 -16.56 -18.81 -30.52
N ASN A 12 -15.88 -19.93 -30.22
CA ASN A 12 -16.11 -20.68 -28.98
C ASN A 12 -15.08 -20.49 -27.85
N ASN A 13 -14.06 -19.65 -28.04
CA ASN A 13 -13.09 -19.34 -26.98
C ASN A 13 -13.62 -18.37 -25.91
N HIS A 14 -14.69 -17.61 -26.17
CA HIS A 14 -15.25 -16.67 -25.20
C HIS A 14 -16.01 -17.35 -24.05
N HIS A 15 -16.62 -18.51 -24.28
CA HIS A 15 -17.39 -19.21 -23.24
C HIS A 15 -16.50 -19.96 -22.24
N HIS A 16 -15.39 -20.55 -22.68
CA HIS A 16 -14.43 -21.18 -21.77
C HIS A 16 -13.61 -20.14 -20.98
N ILE A 17 -13.24 -19.01 -21.60
CA ILE A 17 -12.61 -17.90 -20.89
C ILE A 17 -13.59 -17.28 -19.88
N ARG A 18 -14.86 -17.07 -20.24
CA ARG A 18 -15.91 -16.62 -19.30
C ARG A 18 -16.22 -17.65 -18.20
N ALA A 19 -16.16 -18.95 -18.49
CA ALA A 19 -16.40 -20.01 -17.52
C ALA A 19 -15.21 -20.19 -16.55
N ILE A 20 -13.96 -20.05 -17.01
CA ILE A 20 -12.79 -20.09 -16.12
C ILE A 20 -12.67 -18.77 -15.33
N GLN A 21 -12.99 -17.63 -15.96
CA GLN A 21 -13.28 -16.39 -15.23
C GLN A 21 -14.32 -16.64 -14.15
N SER A 22 -15.38 -17.41 -14.42
CA SER A 22 -16.41 -17.68 -13.43
C SER A 22 -15.92 -18.54 -12.26
N ASN A 23 -15.05 -19.53 -12.46
CA ASN A 23 -14.65 -20.43 -11.37
C ASN A 23 -13.63 -19.79 -10.41
N LEU A 24 -12.57 -19.13 -10.92
CA LEU A 24 -11.63 -18.42 -10.05
C LEU A 24 -12.29 -17.18 -9.44
N CYS A 25 -13.05 -16.39 -10.21
CA CYS A 25 -13.78 -15.24 -9.64
C CYS A 25 -14.83 -15.70 -8.62
N TYR A 26 -15.51 -16.82 -8.85
CA TYR A 26 -16.41 -17.42 -7.85
C TYR A 26 -15.64 -17.89 -6.62
N SER A 27 -14.49 -18.53 -6.78
CA SER A 27 -13.62 -18.92 -5.65
C SER A 27 -13.21 -17.71 -4.83
N ILE A 28 -12.71 -16.65 -5.49
CA ILE A 28 -12.32 -15.38 -4.86
C ILE A 28 -13.51 -14.77 -4.14
N LYS A 29 -14.67 -14.60 -4.80
CA LYS A 29 -15.88 -14.01 -4.20
C LYS A 29 -16.42 -14.85 -3.04
N LYS A 30 -16.28 -16.17 -3.11
CA LYS A 30 -16.66 -17.10 -2.04
C LYS A 30 -15.68 -17.00 -0.88
N ALA A 31 -14.38 -17.03 -1.13
CA ALA A 31 -13.33 -16.87 -0.13
C ALA A 31 -13.46 -15.51 0.57
N ALA A 32 -13.67 -14.45 -0.21
CA ALA A 32 -14.03 -13.10 0.23
C ALA A 32 -15.25 -13.11 1.16
N ARG A 33 -16.40 -13.67 0.74
CA ARG A 33 -17.63 -13.68 1.56
C ARG A 33 -17.48 -14.45 2.86
N TYR A 34 -16.65 -15.49 2.89
CA TYR A 34 -16.46 -16.33 4.08
C TYR A 34 -15.22 -15.96 4.89
N ASN A 35 -14.54 -14.84 4.59
CA ASN A 35 -13.27 -14.43 5.20
C ASN A 35 -12.22 -15.56 5.20
N ARG A 36 -12.19 -16.34 4.11
CA ARG A 36 -11.26 -17.45 3.88
C ARG A 36 -10.13 -17.12 2.92
N LEU A 37 -10.09 -15.87 2.42
CA LEU A 37 -8.91 -15.42 1.71
C LEU A 37 -7.72 -15.66 2.63
N THR A 38 -6.78 -16.45 2.14
CA THR A 38 -5.51 -16.68 2.82
C THR A 38 -4.73 -15.39 2.80
N LEU A 39 -4.86 -14.65 3.90
CA LEU A 39 -4.16 -13.40 4.11
C LEU A 39 -2.81 -13.69 4.77
N PRO A 40 -1.80 -12.87 4.49
CA PRO A 40 -0.59 -12.91 5.29
C PRO A 40 -0.99 -12.57 6.73
N SER A 41 -0.56 -13.39 7.68
CA SER A 41 -0.84 -13.13 9.09
C SER A 41 -0.09 -11.87 9.52
N ILE A 42 -0.79 -10.95 10.18
CA ILE A 42 -0.14 -9.83 10.85
C ILE A 42 0.67 -10.41 12.01
N PRO A 43 1.95 -10.04 12.18
CA PRO A 43 2.75 -10.49 13.32
C PRO A 43 2.14 -10.08 14.66
N ASP A 44 2.21 -10.97 15.65
CA ASP A 44 1.72 -10.73 17.02
C ASP A 44 2.35 -9.47 17.64
N THR A 45 3.58 -9.14 17.26
CA THR A 45 4.27 -7.91 17.67
C THR A 45 3.48 -6.66 17.30
N LEU A 46 2.88 -6.60 16.10
CA LEU A 46 2.08 -5.44 15.68
C LEU A 46 0.74 -5.38 16.42
N LEU A 47 0.09 -6.53 16.63
CA LEU A 47 -1.14 -6.60 17.41
C LEU A 47 -0.91 -6.12 18.84
N THR A 48 0.15 -6.60 19.48
CA THR A 48 0.55 -6.19 20.82
C THR A 48 0.89 -4.70 20.87
N LEU A 49 1.61 -4.19 19.87
CA LEU A 49 1.95 -2.78 19.78
C LEU A 49 0.72 -1.89 19.65
N ASN A 50 -0.30 -2.30 18.89
CA ASN A 50 -1.56 -1.58 18.77
C ASN A 50 -2.28 -1.51 20.12
N ILE A 51 -2.37 -2.63 20.85
CA ILE A 51 -2.95 -2.67 22.20
C ILE A 51 -2.22 -1.72 23.15
N LEU A 52 -0.88 -1.70 23.11
CA LEU A 52 -0.09 -0.75 23.88
C LEU A 52 -0.37 0.71 23.47
N CYS A 53 -0.53 1.00 22.18
CA CYS A 53 -0.82 2.36 21.73
C CYS A 53 -2.21 2.87 22.13
N GLU A 54 -3.18 1.97 22.33
CA GLU A 54 -4.53 2.32 22.79
C GLU A 54 -4.61 2.56 24.30
N ASN A 55 -3.65 2.05 25.07
CA ASN A 55 -3.61 2.22 26.52
C ASN A 55 -2.94 3.55 26.91
N PRO A 56 -3.66 4.49 27.58
CA PRO A 56 -3.09 5.78 27.97
C PRO A 56 -1.95 5.66 29.00
N GLU A 57 -1.85 4.53 29.71
CA GLU A 57 -0.80 4.28 30.71
C GLU A 57 0.48 3.68 30.08
N THR A 58 0.52 3.45 28.77
CA THR A 58 1.68 2.85 28.12
C THR A 58 2.88 3.80 28.11
N THR A 59 4.03 3.24 28.52
CA THR A 59 5.29 3.95 28.62
C THR A 59 6.24 3.61 27.47
N VAL A 60 7.27 4.45 27.32
CA VAL A 60 8.40 4.21 26.39
C VAL A 60 9.08 2.86 26.69
N HIS A 61 9.13 2.44 27.95
CA HIS A 61 9.74 1.16 28.35
C HIS A 61 8.93 -0.04 27.87
N ASP A 62 7.60 0.03 27.92
CA ASP A 62 6.74 -1.08 27.48
C ASP A 62 6.93 -1.38 25.99
N VAL A 63 6.95 -0.31 25.17
CA VAL A 63 7.23 -0.43 23.74
C VAL A 63 8.66 -0.89 23.48
N ALA A 64 9.65 -0.35 24.20
CA ALA A 64 11.04 -0.78 24.03
C ALA A 64 11.25 -2.27 24.35
N ASN A 65 10.57 -2.78 25.38
CA ASN A 65 10.61 -4.19 25.76
C ASN A 65 9.98 -5.09 24.68
N LEU A 66 8.83 -4.69 24.15
CA LEU A 66 8.17 -5.43 23.06
C LEU A 66 9.08 -5.57 21.83
N LEU A 67 9.84 -4.52 21.50
CA LEU A 67 10.70 -4.52 20.31
C LEU A 67 12.02 -5.25 20.49
N ILE A 68 12.49 -5.39 21.73
CA ILE A 68 13.77 -6.03 22.04
C ILE A 68 13.81 -7.50 21.58
N ASP A 69 12.65 -8.15 21.56
CA ASP A 69 12.49 -9.55 21.16
C ASP A 69 12.57 -9.74 19.63
N ASP A 70 12.48 -8.67 18.84
CA ASP A 70 12.68 -8.67 17.39
C ASP A 70 13.91 -7.82 17.01
N PRO A 71 15.08 -8.45 16.81
CA PRO A 71 16.31 -7.76 16.44
C PRO A 71 16.22 -6.98 15.12
N VAL A 72 15.39 -7.44 14.17
CA VAL A 72 15.24 -6.81 12.86
C VAL A 72 14.45 -5.51 13.01
N LEU A 73 13.31 -5.55 13.70
CA LEU A 73 12.53 -4.34 14.01
C LEU A 73 13.35 -3.37 14.87
N THR A 74 14.05 -3.86 15.90
CA THR A 74 14.91 -3.02 16.74
C THR A 74 15.99 -2.31 15.93
N ALA A 75 16.73 -3.03 15.07
CA ALA A 75 17.76 -2.44 14.22
C ALA A 75 17.18 -1.37 13.28
N ASN A 76 16.00 -1.63 12.71
CA ASN A 76 15.33 -0.68 11.84
C ASN A 76 14.87 0.58 12.58
N ILE A 77 14.30 0.46 13.78
CA ILE A 77 13.90 1.60 14.60
C ILE A 77 15.11 2.45 15.00
N ILE A 78 16.22 1.83 15.39
CA ILE A 78 17.47 2.55 15.69
C ILE A 78 18.00 3.26 14.45
N ARG A 79 18.00 2.61 13.28
CA ARG A 79 18.39 3.21 12.00
C ARG A 79 17.52 4.42 11.67
N THR A 80 16.20 4.31 11.80
CA THR A 80 15.26 5.42 11.58
C THR A 80 15.51 6.56 12.56
N ALA A 81 15.70 6.28 13.86
CA ALA A 81 16.01 7.29 14.87
C ALA A 81 17.32 8.06 14.60
N ASN A 82 18.21 7.49 13.79
CA ASN A 82 19.48 8.09 13.36
C ASN A 82 19.40 8.80 12.00
N SER A 83 18.28 8.73 11.29
CA SER A 83 18.09 9.45 10.03
C SER A 83 18.20 10.97 10.21
N ALA A 84 18.53 11.68 9.13
CA ALA A 84 18.77 13.13 9.13
C ALA A 84 17.61 13.95 9.75
N ILE A 85 16.38 13.44 9.66
CA ILE A 85 15.18 14.12 10.16
C ILE A 85 15.04 13.99 11.68
N PHE A 86 15.33 12.82 12.24
CA PHE A 86 15.17 12.55 13.67
C PHE A 86 16.44 12.82 14.48
N ASN A 87 17.61 12.89 13.84
CA ASN A 87 18.89 13.17 14.48
C ASN A 87 19.44 14.59 14.21
N ARG A 88 18.62 15.62 14.44
CA ARG A 88 19.01 17.03 14.18
C ARG A 88 20.25 17.49 14.97
N ARG A 89 20.49 16.89 16.14
CA ARG A 89 21.63 17.22 17.02
C ARG A 89 22.89 16.41 16.70
N ASN A 90 22.84 15.53 15.69
CA ASN A 90 23.92 14.62 15.30
C ASN A 90 24.44 13.74 16.46
N ILE A 91 23.53 13.34 17.38
CA ILE A 91 23.81 12.42 18.49
C ILE A 91 23.33 11.03 18.11
N VAL A 92 24.27 10.14 17.86
CA VAL A 92 23.98 8.76 17.46
C VAL A 92 23.23 8.03 18.57
N CYS A 93 22.11 7.42 18.20
CA CYS A 93 21.32 6.53 19.04
C CYS A 93 21.84 5.10 18.92
N HIS A 94 22.11 4.44 20.05
CA HIS A 94 22.67 3.09 20.10
C HIS A 94 21.75 2.05 20.76
N ASN A 95 20.63 2.47 21.36
CA ASN A 95 19.73 1.56 22.06
C ASN A 95 18.27 1.87 21.72
N ILE A 96 17.42 0.84 21.85
CA ILE A 96 16.01 0.92 21.47
C ILE A 96 15.23 1.89 22.35
N LEU A 97 15.51 1.95 23.66
CA LEU A 97 14.81 2.84 24.58
C LEU A 97 14.96 4.32 24.19
N THR A 98 16.19 4.72 23.83
CA THR A 98 16.49 6.08 23.36
C THR A 98 15.85 6.34 22.00
N ALA A 99 15.79 5.34 21.12
CA ALA A 99 15.10 5.44 19.84
C ALA A 99 13.59 5.65 20.04
N VAL A 100 12.97 4.90 20.96
CA VAL A 100 11.55 5.03 21.29
C VAL A 100 11.24 6.39 21.90
N SER A 101 12.07 6.85 22.84
CA SER A 101 11.94 8.18 23.42
C SER A 101 12.07 9.30 22.38
N ARG A 102 12.97 9.13 21.40
CA ARG A 102 13.22 10.12 20.34
C ARG A 102 12.11 10.18 19.30
N LEU A 103 11.58 9.02 18.89
CA LEU A 103 10.59 8.93 17.81
C LEU A 103 9.15 9.12 18.32
N GLY A 104 8.87 8.67 19.54
CA GLY A 104 7.53 8.58 20.12
C GLY A 104 6.82 7.27 19.77
N ILE A 105 5.89 6.86 20.64
CA ILE A 105 5.18 5.58 20.58
C ILE A 105 4.33 5.45 19.30
N ILE A 106 3.51 6.47 19.02
CA ILE A 106 2.59 6.48 17.87
C ILE A 106 3.37 6.32 16.56
N ARG A 107 4.47 7.07 16.41
CA ARG A 107 5.29 7.01 15.19
C ARG A 107 6.00 5.67 15.04
N ILE A 108 6.40 5.02 16.13
CA ILE A 108 6.95 3.66 16.07
C ILE A 108 5.93 2.67 15.56
N ARG A 109 4.69 2.73 16.05
CA ARG A 109 3.59 1.91 15.53
C ARG A 109 3.48 2.08 14.03
N ASP A 110 3.50 3.31 13.53
CA ASP A 110 3.34 3.57 12.10
C ASP A 110 4.54 3.06 11.28
N ILE A 111 5.78 3.24 11.77
CA ILE A 111 7.00 2.73 11.13
C ILE A 111 6.99 1.20 11.07
N ILE A 112 6.64 0.53 12.16
CA ILE A 112 6.60 -0.94 12.24
C ILE A 112 5.50 -1.49 11.35
N THR A 113 4.33 -0.85 11.38
CA THR A 113 3.21 -1.17 10.48
C THR A 113 3.68 -1.11 9.03
N ALA A 114 4.34 -0.02 8.64
CA ALA A 114 4.86 0.20 7.29
C ALA A 114 5.87 -0.89 6.88
N GLN A 115 6.80 -1.26 7.78
CA GLN A 115 7.82 -2.28 7.54
C GLN A 115 7.23 -3.67 7.39
N ILE A 116 6.27 -4.03 8.25
CA ILE A 116 5.57 -5.32 8.18
C ILE A 116 4.83 -5.41 6.86
N ILE A 117 4.04 -4.39 6.50
CA ILE A 117 3.31 -4.36 5.23
C ILE A 117 4.29 -4.49 4.05
N TYR A 118 5.41 -3.76 4.11
CA TYR A 118 6.43 -3.84 3.07
C TYR A 118 7.03 -5.25 2.96
N SER A 119 7.37 -5.89 4.08
CA SER A 119 7.85 -7.27 4.12
C SER A 119 6.84 -8.25 3.53
N LEU A 120 5.55 -8.10 3.88
CA LEU A 120 4.47 -8.93 3.35
C LEU A 120 4.38 -8.84 1.82
N LYS A 121 4.46 -7.63 1.27
CA LYS A 121 4.41 -7.41 -0.19
C LYS A 121 5.64 -7.92 -0.95
N ASN A 122 6.75 -8.08 -0.25
CA ASN A 122 8.01 -8.59 -0.80
C ASN A 122 8.20 -10.11 -0.59
N THR A 123 7.18 -10.81 -0.10
CA THR A 123 7.20 -12.27 0.06
C THR A 123 7.39 -12.97 -1.29
N THR A 124 8.20 -14.02 -1.31
CA THR A 124 8.43 -14.86 -2.49
C THR A 124 7.44 -16.00 -2.57
N ILE A 125 6.79 -16.15 -3.71
CA ILE A 125 5.91 -17.25 -4.09
C ILE A 125 6.66 -18.16 -5.06
N GLU A 126 6.28 -19.42 -5.22
CA GLU A 126 6.99 -20.34 -6.13
C GLU A 126 6.85 -19.94 -7.60
N ASN A 127 5.69 -19.41 -7.98
CA ASN A 127 5.39 -19.02 -9.36
C ASN A 127 6.15 -17.74 -9.77
N ILE A 128 7.01 -17.84 -10.78
CA ILE A 128 7.88 -16.75 -11.29
C ILE A 128 7.08 -15.53 -11.75
N GLU A 129 5.98 -15.77 -12.46
CA GLU A 129 5.14 -14.72 -13.01
C GLU A 129 4.38 -13.97 -11.91
N CYS A 130 3.89 -14.70 -10.90
CA CYS A 130 3.28 -14.12 -9.70
C CYS A 130 4.28 -13.30 -8.89
N ASN A 131 5.51 -13.79 -8.71
CA ASN A 131 6.60 -13.06 -8.07
C ASN A 131 6.92 -11.75 -8.76
N LYS A 132 6.99 -11.77 -10.10
CA LYS A 132 7.25 -10.57 -10.89
C LYS A 132 6.13 -9.55 -10.69
N LEU A 133 4.88 -9.99 -10.68
CA LEU A 133 3.73 -9.14 -10.44
C LEU A 133 3.74 -8.52 -9.04
N LEU A 134 4.03 -9.31 -8.00
CA LEU A 134 4.15 -8.81 -6.62
C LEU A 134 5.28 -7.79 -6.45
N LYS A 135 6.47 -8.07 -7.02
CA LYS A 135 7.59 -7.13 -6.97
C LYS A 135 7.26 -5.81 -7.65
N ASN A 136 6.57 -5.85 -8.79
CA ASN A 136 6.12 -4.65 -9.49
C ASN A 136 5.07 -3.87 -8.67
N SER A 137 4.09 -4.56 -8.08
CA SER A 137 3.12 -3.96 -7.16
C SER A 137 3.83 -3.31 -5.96
N ALA A 138 4.72 -4.02 -5.29
CA ALA A 138 5.48 -3.49 -4.14
C ALA A 138 6.27 -2.23 -4.51
N HIS A 139 6.88 -2.19 -5.69
CA HIS A 139 7.57 -1.00 -6.21
C HIS A 139 6.60 0.17 -6.43
N HIS A 140 5.50 -0.06 -7.17
CA HIS A 140 4.52 0.99 -7.47
C HIS A 140 3.82 1.52 -6.22
N SER A 141 3.41 0.65 -5.30
CA SER A 141 2.75 1.11 -4.07
C SER A 141 3.70 1.86 -3.15
N ARG A 142 5.00 1.55 -3.17
CA ARG A 142 5.99 2.37 -2.44
C ARG A 142 6.09 3.77 -3.04
N GLN A 143 6.19 3.88 -4.37
CA GLN A 143 6.25 5.17 -5.06
C GLN A 143 4.98 5.99 -4.84
N PHE A 144 3.81 5.33 -4.94
CA PHE A 144 2.51 5.90 -4.69
C PHE A 144 2.36 6.39 -3.24
N ALA A 145 2.66 5.54 -2.26
CA ALA A 145 2.65 5.89 -0.84
C ALA A 145 3.56 7.08 -0.53
N ALA A 146 4.80 7.06 -1.02
CA ALA A 146 5.74 8.15 -0.77
C ALA A 146 5.26 9.46 -1.40
N THR A 147 4.61 9.40 -2.56
CA THR A 147 4.03 10.57 -3.23
C THR A 147 2.82 11.10 -2.45
N MET A 148 1.96 10.23 -1.93
CA MET A 148 0.86 10.63 -1.04
C MET A 148 1.38 11.34 0.22
N ALA A 149 2.41 10.79 0.86
CA ALA A 149 3.04 11.41 2.02
C ALA A 149 3.69 12.76 1.69
N LEU A 150 4.35 12.87 0.52
CA LEU A 150 4.95 14.13 0.06
C LEU A 150 3.88 15.20 -0.18
N ILE A 151 2.81 14.85 -0.89
CA ILE A 151 1.67 15.76 -1.10
C ILE A 151 1.11 16.18 0.25
N CYS A 152 0.86 15.25 1.17
CA CYS A 152 0.37 15.57 2.52
C CYS A 152 1.29 16.57 3.25
N GLN A 153 2.62 16.37 3.22
CA GLN A 153 3.58 17.30 3.82
C GLN A 153 3.52 18.70 3.19
N LYS A 154 3.44 18.77 1.85
CA LYS A 154 3.35 20.05 1.13
C LYS A 154 2.02 20.76 1.42
N MET A 155 0.92 20.01 1.51
CA MET A 155 -0.39 20.55 1.88
C MET A 155 -0.36 21.23 3.25
N HIS A 156 0.36 20.67 4.23
CA HIS A 156 0.57 21.33 5.53
C HIS A 156 1.37 22.62 5.45
N LEU A 157 2.30 22.74 4.50
CA LEU A 157 3.12 23.93 4.33
C LEU A 157 2.34 25.08 3.68
N TYR A 158 1.47 24.78 2.72
CA TYR A 158 0.67 25.78 2.02
C TYR A 158 -0.66 26.08 2.68
N SER A 159 -1.20 25.17 3.50
CA SER A 159 -2.49 25.40 4.16
C SER A 159 -2.37 26.40 5.31
N ASN A 160 -3.20 27.42 5.27
CA ASN A 160 -3.37 28.37 6.37
C ASN A 160 -4.23 27.81 7.52
N LYS A 161 -4.77 26.59 7.38
CA LYS A 161 -5.61 25.93 8.38
C LYS A 161 -4.95 24.63 8.83
N PRO A 162 -5.10 24.25 10.11
CA PRO A 162 -4.64 22.95 10.57
C PRO A 162 -5.41 21.84 9.85
N LEU A 163 -4.71 21.07 9.01
CA LEU A 163 -5.24 19.87 8.37
C LEU A 163 -5.16 18.71 9.36
N LYS A 164 -6.20 17.86 9.37
CA LYS A 164 -6.21 16.62 10.18
C LYS A 164 -5.45 15.46 9.54
N LEU A 165 -4.89 15.66 8.34
CA LEU A 165 -4.23 14.63 7.56
C LEU A 165 -2.81 14.44 8.07
N GLU A 166 -2.43 13.23 8.46
CA GLU A 166 -1.07 12.90 8.86
C GLU A 166 -0.28 12.28 7.68
N PRO A 167 0.94 12.75 7.36
CA PRO A 167 1.77 12.18 6.31
C PRO A 167 2.06 10.70 6.48
N GLU A 168 2.22 10.23 7.72
CA GLU A 168 2.46 8.83 8.05
C GLU A 168 1.25 7.96 7.69
N LYS A 169 0.03 8.41 8.00
CA LYS A 169 -1.20 7.72 7.59
C LYS A 169 -1.39 7.78 6.06
N ALA A 170 -0.98 8.86 5.39
CA ALA A 170 -1.00 8.95 3.92
C ALA A 170 -0.04 7.92 3.27
N LEU A 171 1.14 7.71 3.88
CA LEU A 171 2.07 6.67 3.45
C LEU A 171 1.46 5.26 3.63
N LEU A 172 0.94 4.97 4.82
CA LEU A 172 0.38 3.65 5.13
C LEU A 172 -0.82 3.30 4.24
N THR A 173 -1.73 4.24 4.03
CA THR A 173 -2.90 4.07 3.15
C THR A 173 -2.48 3.78 1.72
N GLY A 174 -1.50 4.51 1.17
CA GLY A 174 -0.97 4.25 -0.17
C GLY A 174 -0.24 2.89 -0.30
N LEU A 175 0.49 2.46 0.73
CA LEU A 175 1.22 1.19 0.70
C LEU A 175 0.28 -0.02 0.67
N LEU A 176 -0.87 0.13 1.33
CA LEU A 176 -1.92 -0.88 1.47
C LEU A 176 -3.00 -0.84 0.39
N ALA A 177 -3.02 0.16 -0.48
CA ALA A 177 -4.11 0.38 -1.44
C ALA A 177 -4.45 -0.88 -2.26
N ASP A 178 -3.42 -1.62 -2.69
CA ASP A 178 -3.55 -2.84 -3.49
C ASP A 178 -3.18 -4.13 -2.70
N ILE A 179 -3.33 -4.13 -1.36
CA ILE A 179 -3.04 -5.31 -0.53
C ILE A 179 -3.84 -6.55 -0.95
N GLY A 180 -5.04 -6.36 -1.53
CA GLY A 180 -5.87 -7.43 -2.04
C GLY A 180 -5.22 -8.27 -3.14
N LEU A 181 -4.27 -7.71 -3.89
CA LEU A 181 -3.51 -8.45 -4.90
C LEU A 181 -2.79 -9.66 -4.31
N PHE A 182 -2.29 -9.55 -3.08
CA PHE A 182 -1.63 -10.68 -2.41
C PHE A 182 -2.60 -11.84 -2.20
N GLY A 183 -3.79 -11.56 -1.66
CA GLY A 183 -4.82 -12.58 -1.46
C GLY A 183 -5.24 -13.23 -2.78
N LEU A 184 -5.39 -12.42 -3.84
CA LEU A 184 -5.74 -12.90 -5.18
C LEU A 184 -4.70 -13.82 -5.80
N ILE A 185 -3.41 -13.48 -5.64
CA ILE A 185 -2.31 -14.32 -6.12
C ILE A 185 -2.24 -15.62 -5.32
N ASN A 186 -2.48 -15.60 -4.01
CA ASN A 186 -2.47 -16.83 -3.22
C ASN A 186 -3.61 -17.78 -3.61
N GLU A 187 -4.83 -17.24 -3.81
CA GLU A 187 -5.96 -18.01 -4.33
C GLU A 187 -5.67 -18.60 -5.71
N TYR A 188 -5.01 -17.83 -6.59
CA TYR A 188 -4.58 -18.34 -7.89
C TYR A 188 -3.56 -19.47 -7.76
N SER A 189 -2.55 -19.34 -6.91
CA SER A 189 -1.58 -20.40 -6.66
C SER A 189 -2.26 -21.68 -6.17
N GLN A 190 -3.17 -21.58 -5.19
CA GLN A 190 -3.95 -22.72 -4.72
C GLN A 190 -4.85 -23.33 -5.80
N PHE A 191 -5.45 -22.48 -6.64
CA PHE A 191 -6.29 -22.93 -7.75
C PHE A 191 -5.48 -23.79 -8.75
N ILE A 192 -4.25 -23.38 -9.05
CA ILE A 192 -3.32 -24.14 -9.91
C ILE A 192 -2.83 -25.42 -9.22
N GLU A 193 -2.50 -25.37 -7.92
CA GLU A 193 -2.08 -26.53 -7.12
C GLU A 193 -3.15 -27.64 -7.06
N GLN A 194 -4.43 -27.26 -7.10
CA GLN A 194 -5.56 -28.19 -7.20
C GLN A 194 -5.70 -28.87 -8.57
N GLY A 195 -4.78 -28.61 -9.51
CA GLY A 195 -4.74 -29.21 -10.85
C GLY A 195 -5.57 -28.46 -11.89
N ASN A 196 -6.09 -27.28 -11.57
CA ASN A 196 -6.77 -26.44 -12.56
C ASN A 196 -5.75 -25.68 -13.43
N TYR A 197 -6.16 -25.33 -14.65
CA TYR A 197 -5.36 -24.50 -15.55
C TYR A 197 -6.07 -23.17 -15.82
N LEU A 198 -5.31 -22.08 -15.70
CA LEU A 198 -5.71 -20.75 -16.13
C LEU A 198 -4.47 -20.03 -16.65
N ASP A 199 -4.58 -19.42 -17.83
CA ASP A 199 -3.52 -18.59 -18.37
C ASP A 199 -3.28 -17.37 -17.47
N PHE A 200 -2.00 -17.08 -17.20
CA PHE A 200 -1.63 -16.01 -16.27
C PHE A 200 -2.06 -14.62 -16.76
N ASN A 201 -2.12 -14.37 -18.07
CA ASN A 201 -2.59 -13.08 -18.58
C ASN A 201 -4.09 -12.91 -18.36
N ILE A 202 -4.87 -13.98 -18.44
CA ILE A 202 -6.29 -13.96 -18.06
C ILE A 202 -6.43 -13.73 -16.55
N ALA A 203 -5.60 -14.39 -15.74
CA ALA A 203 -5.58 -14.20 -14.30
C ALA A 203 -5.30 -12.74 -13.91
N LYS A 204 -4.37 -12.05 -14.60
CA LYS A 204 -4.10 -10.62 -14.37
C LYS A 204 -5.35 -9.73 -14.51
N TYR A 205 -6.18 -9.97 -15.52
CA TYR A 205 -7.43 -9.21 -15.68
C TYR A 205 -8.40 -9.47 -14.51
N ILE A 206 -8.50 -10.72 -14.04
CA ILE A 206 -9.32 -11.06 -12.86
C ILE A 206 -8.76 -10.34 -11.63
N PHE A 207 -7.44 -10.29 -11.47
CA PHE A 207 -6.80 -9.61 -10.35
C PHE A 207 -7.09 -8.12 -10.37
N GLN A 208 -6.96 -7.45 -11.52
CA GLN A 208 -7.24 -6.02 -11.67
C GLN A 208 -8.69 -5.68 -11.31
N ASP A 209 -9.65 -6.46 -11.82
CA ASP A 209 -11.09 -6.25 -11.58
C ASP A 209 -11.50 -6.49 -10.11
N ASN A 210 -10.81 -7.41 -9.41
CA ASN A 210 -11.19 -7.82 -8.06
C ASN A 210 -10.28 -7.28 -6.96
N CYS A 211 -9.20 -6.55 -7.31
CA CYS A 211 -8.22 -6.04 -6.33
C CYS A 211 -8.89 -5.09 -5.33
N ALA A 212 -9.65 -4.10 -5.80
CA ALA A 212 -10.34 -3.13 -4.94
C ALA A 212 -11.28 -3.81 -3.93
N LEU A 213 -12.12 -4.75 -4.40
CA LEU A 213 -13.01 -5.52 -3.54
C LEU A 213 -12.22 -6.37 -2.53
N THR A 214 -11.15 -7.01 -2.98
CA THR A 214 -10.35 -7.87 -2.11
C THR A 214 -9.62 -7.03 -1.06
N SER A 215 -9.00 -5.91 -1.44
CA SER A 215 -8.37 -4.96 -0.52
C SER A 215 -9.37 -4.44 0.52
N HIS A 216 -10.60 -4.10 0.13
CA HIS A 216 -11.66 -3.71 1.07
C HIS A 216 -11.88 -4.78 2.14
N ILE A 217 -11.99 -6.05 1.75
CA ILE A 217 -12.22 -7.16 2.67
C ILE A 217 -11.02 -7.35 3.61
N VAL A 218 -9.81 -7.33 3.07
CA VAL A 218 -8.57 -7.46 3.87
C VAL A 218 -8.49 -6.36 4.92
N LEU A 219 -8.64 -5.10 4.50
CA LEU A 219 -8.50 -3.94 5.36
C LEU A 219 -9.59 -3.91 6.44
N ASN A 220 -10.82 -4.25 6.08
CA ASN A 220 -11.93 -4.33 7.02
C ASN A 220 -11.73 -5.48 8.04
N GLN A 221 -11.25 -6.65 7.60
CA GLN A 221 -10.92 -7.76 8.49
C GLN A 221 -9.77 -7.41 9.45
N TRP A 222 -8.81 -6.62 8.99
CA TRP A 222 -7.68 -6.13 9.79
C TRP A 222 -8.04 -4.95 10.70
N GLY A 223 -9.26 -4.42 10.62
CA GLY A 223 -9.73 -3.32 11.46
C GLY A 223 -9.19 -1.94 11.06
N PHE A 224 -8.70 -1.78 9.83
CA PHE A 224 -8.32 -0.47 9.31
C PHE A 224 -9.55 0.41 9.11
N ASP A 225 -9.40 1.71 9.36
CA ASP A 225 -10.50 2.66 9.26
C ASP A 225 -10.92 2.98 7.81
N ALA A 226 -11.96 3.81 7.69
CA ALA A 226 -12.59 4.15 6.42
C ALA A 226 -11.65 4.86 5.42
N ASP A 227 -10.57 5.50 5.87
CA ASP A 227 -9.63 6.20 4.97
C ASP A 227 -8.84 5.20 4.13
N TYR A 228 -8.39 4.10 4.74
CA TYR A 228 -7.70 3.01 4.03
C TYR A 228 -8.62 2.36 3.00
N ILE A 229 -9.87 2.12 3.39
CA ILE A 229 -10.88 1.52 2.52
C ILE A 229 -11.20 2.44 1.34
N ALA A 230 -11.37 3.74 1.59
CA ALA A 230 -11.66 4.74 0.56
C ALA A 230 -10.56 4.79 -0.50
N VAL A 231 -9.28 4.84 -0.07
CA VAL A 231 -8.12 4.84 -0.96
C VAL A 231 -8.04 3.53 -1.76
N ALA A 232 -8.17 2.38 -1.12
CA ALA A 232 -8.07 1.07 -1.78
C ALA A 232 -9.18 0.79 -2.80
N THR A 233 -10.38 1.35 -2.56
CA THR A 233 -11.54 1.17 -3.45
C THR A 233 -11.76 2.32 -4.42
N ASN A 234 -11.00 3.41 -4.27
CA ASN A 234 -11.23 4.69 -4.94
C ASN A 234 -12.68 5.21 -4.78
N ALA A 235 -13.38 4.81 -3.71
CA ALA A 235 -14.78 5.14 -3.47
C ALA A 235 -14.90 6.25 -2.42
N THR A 236 -15.73 7.25 -2.70
CA THR A 236 -16.02 8.31 -1.74
C THR A 236 -16.81 7.75 -0.56
N THR A 237 -16.41 8.11 0.66
CA THR A 237 -17.17 7.74 1.86
C THR A 237 -18.19 8.83 2.15
N PRO A 238 -19.41 8.47 2.61
CA PRO A 238 -20.50 9.43 2.83
C PRO A 238 -20.24 10.43 3.97
N HIS A 239 -19.09 10.35 4.67
CA HIS A 239 -18.72 11.22 5.79
C HIS A 239 -17.80 12.39 5.40
N HIS A 240 -17.38 12.51 4.13
CA HIS A 240 -16.55 13.63 3.68
C HIS A 240 -17.38 14.68 2.94
N THR A 241 -17.93 15.63 3.70
CA THR A 241 -18.50 16.87 3.14
C THR A 241 -17.48 18.00 3.26
N GLY A 242 -16.77 18.30 2.17
CA GLY A 242 -16.08 19.60 1.98
C GLY A 242 -14.61 19.71 2.42
N ASP A 243 -14.06 18.77 3.19
CA ASP A 243 -12.65 18.77 3.60
C ASP A 243 -11.81 17.78 2.77
N ILE A 244 -10.52 18.12 2.54
CA ILE A 244 -9.55 17.27 1.84
C ILE A 244 -9.39 15.95 2.59
N SER A 245 -9.50 14.83 1.87
CA SER A 245 -9.40 13.47 2.41
C SER A 245 -8.13 12.76 1.94
N TYR A 246 -7.80 11.62 2.55
CA TYR A 246 -6.74 10.74 2.05
C TYR A 246 -7.04 10.22 0.65
N LEU A 247 -8.32 10.04 0.28
CA LEU A 247 -8.73 9.69 -1.08
C LEU A 247 -8.39 10.82 -2.08
N THR A 248 -8.58 12.08 -1.68
CA THR A 248 -8.19 13.23 -2.51
C THR A 248 -6.68 13.22 -2.74
N ILE A 249 -5.88 13.04 -1.68
CA ILE A 249 -4.42 12.91 -1.79
C ILE A 249 -4.01 11.73 -2.68
N ALA A 250 -4.69 10.58 -2.55
CA ALA A 250 -4.44 9.40 -3.38
C ALA A 250 -4.68 9.69 -4.87
N ARG A 251 -5.79 10.37 -5.21
CA ARG A 251 -6.10 10.76 -6.59
C ARG A 251 -5.10 11.76 -7.16
N MET A 252 -4.67 12.74 -6.34
CA MET A 252 -3.60 13.68 -6.68
C MET A 252 -2.28 12.97 -6.95
N ALA A 253 -1.87 12.06 -6.06
CA ALA A 253 -0.66 11.27 -6.19
C ALA A 253 -0.68 10.43 -7.48
N HIS A 254 -1.81 9.79 -7.77
CA HIS A 254 -1.96 9.00 -9.00
C HIS A 254 -1.82 9.89 -10.24
N HIS A 255 -2.52 11.02 -10.27
CA HIS A 255 -2.44 11.98 -11.39
C HIS A 255 -1.03 12.51 -11.60
N LEU A 256 -0.33 12.88 -10.53
CA LEU A 256 1.06 13.35 -10.60
C LEU A 256 2.01 12.29 -11.14
N LEU A 257 1.82 11.02 -10.75
CA LEU A 257 2.65 9.92 -11.24
C LEU A 257 2.38 9.61 -12.72
N LEU A 258 1.12 9.66 -13.17
CA LEU A 258 0.78 9.56 -14.59
C LEU A 258 1.47 10.68 -15.40
N PHE A 259 1.43 11.92 -14.89
CA PHE A 259 2.11 13.05 -15.51
C PHE A 259 3.62 12.83 -15.62
N LYS A 260 4.28 12.49 -14.50
CA LYS A 260 5.74 12.30 -14.47
C LYS A 260 6.20 11.10 -15.30
N ALA A 261 5.33 10.11 -15.51
CA ALA A 261 5.60 8.95 -16.35
C ALA A 261 5.33 9.20 -17.86
N ASN A 262 4.78 10.36 -18.24
CA ASN A 262 4.23 10.62 -19.58
C ASN A 262 3.22 9.55 -20.02
N ASP A 263 2.37 9.10 -19.08
CA ASP A 263 1.37 8.07 -19.35
C ASP A 263 0.12 8.69 -19.99
N ALA A 264 -0.33 8.11 -21.12
CA ALA A 264 -1.50 8.59 -21.85
C ALA A 264 -2.81 8.50 -21.05
N ALA A 265 -2.87 7.64 -20.03
CA ALA A 265 -4.03 7.53 -19.14
C ALA A 265 -4.33 8.83 -18.36
N ILE A 266 -3.38 9.77 -18.28
CA ILE A 266 -3.63 11.08 -17.66
C ILE A 266 -4.79 11.85 -18.33
N HIS A 267 -5.00 11.66 -19.63
CA HIS A 267 -6.04 12.35 -20.38
C HIS A 267 -7.46 11.94 -19.98
N GLU A 268 -7.61 10.78 -19.37
CA GLU A 268 -8.89 10.24 -18.88
C GLU A 268 -9.04 10.39 -17.36
N HIS A 269 -7.99 10.85 -16.67
CA HIS A 269 -7.95 10.92 -15.20
C HIS A 269 -8.09 12.37 -14.70
N GLU A 270 -9.31 12.73 -14.33
CA GLU A 270 -9.63 14.04 -13.76
C GLU A 270 -9.52 14.05 -12.23
N ILE A 271 -9.07 15.19 -11.68
CA ILE A 271 -8.98 15.42 -10.23
C ILE A 271 -9.64 16.74 -9.85
N GLU A 272 -10.34 16.74 -8.72
CA GLU A 272 -10.86 17.94 -8.09
C GLU A 272 -9.84 18.47 -7.08
N LEU A 273 -9.45 19.74 -7.23
CA LEU A 273 -8.46 20.40 -6.40
C LEU A 273 -9.07 21.65 -5.78
N ASP A 274 -8.78 21.85 -4.49
CA ASP A 274 -8.92 23.17 -3.87
C ASP A 274 -7.68 24.02 -4.16
N LEU A 275 -7.66 25.27 -3.67
CA LEU A 275 -6.55 26.20 -3.93
C LEU A 275 -5.21 25.63 -3.44
N THR A 276 -5.18 25.06 -2.24
CA THR A 276 -3.97 24.47 -1.66
C THR A 276 -3.51 23.26 -2.47
N GLY A 277 -4.42 22.39 -2.88
CA GLY A 277 -4.13 21.25 -3.75
C GLY A 277 -3.57 21.66 -5.11
N ALA A 278 -4.10 22.73 -5.70
CA ALA A 278 -3.60 23.27 -6.96
C ALA A 278 -2.18 23.82 -6.84
N GLU A 279 -1.84 24.53 -5.76
CA GLU A 279 -0.49 25.03 -5.48
C GLU A 279 0.52 23.88 -5.32
N VAL A 280 0.16 22.86 -4.54
CA VAL A 280 1.00 21.67 -4.35
C VAL A 280 1.21 20.92 -5.66
N MET A 281 0.17 20.70 -6.44
CA MET A 281 0.30 20.03 -7.74
C MET A 281 1.15 20.84 -8.70
N TYR A 282 1.01 22.18 -8.71
CA TYR A 282 1.83 23.05 -9.56
C TYR A 282 3.32 22.95 -9.19
N GLU A 283 3.67 23.03 -7.90
CA GLU A 283 5.05 22.88 -7.44
C GLU A 283 5.62 21.51 -7.85
N LEU A 284 4.94 20.42 -7.50
CA LEU A 284 5.43 19.07 -7.71
C LEU A 284 5.52 18.70 -9.20
N THR A 285 4.63 19.23 -10.03
CA THR A 285 4.65 19.04 -11.49
C THR A 285 5.89 19.72 -12.10
N ASN A 286 6.22 20.93 -11.65
CA ASN A 286 7.39 21.67 -12.14
C ASN A 286 8.72 21.24 -11.50
N MET A 287 8.68 20.42 -10.44
CA MET A 287 9.86 19.89 -9.78
C MET A 287 10.65 18.95 -10.69
N PRO A 288 11.98 19.13 -10.83
CA PRO A 288 12.84 18.22 -11.58
C PRO A 288 12.72 16.77 -11.11
N ALA A 289 12.81 15.81 -12.04
CA ALA A 289 12.62 14.39 -11.73
C ALA A 289 13.60 13.86 -10.68
N LEU A 290 14.87 14.28 -10.74
CA LEU A 290 15.89 13.90 -9.77
C LEU A 290 15.55 14.37 -8.35
N GLU A 291 15.14 15.63 -8.20
CA GLU A 291 14.75 16.20 -6.91
C GLU A 291 13.52 15.51 -6.34
N PHE A 292 12.53 15.23 -7.19
CA PHE A 292 11.33 14.49 -6.79
C PHE A 292 11.69 13.09 -6.27
N GLU A 293 12.53 12.34 -7.00
CA GLU A 293 12.97 11.02 -6.56
C GLU A 293 13.77 11.06 -5.25
N GLU A 294 14.60 12.07 -5.03
CA GLU A 294 15.32 12.26 -3.77
C GLU A 294 14.36 12.50 -2.61
N GLN A 295 13.34 13.33 -2.78
CA GLN A 295 12.32 13.55 -1.75
C GLN A 295 11.53 12.27 -1.44
N LEU A 296 11.16 11.49 -2.46
CA LEU A 296 10.50 10.19 -2.27
C LEU A 296 11.40 9.22 -1.49
N LYS A 297 12.69 9.11 -1.87
CA LYS A 297 13.67 8.25 -1.16
C LYS A 297 13.86 8.68 0.29
N GLN A 298 13.87 9.99 0.54
CA GLN A 298 13.96 10.51 1.90
C GLN A 298 12.75 10.09 2.73
N ILE A 299 11.54 10.25 2.20
CA ILE A 299 10.30 9.83 2.88
C ILE A 299 10.31 8.33 3.19
N THR A 300 10.64 7.47 2.23
CA THR A 300 10.66 6.02 2.46
C THR A 300 11.71 5.64 3.51
N HIS A 301 12.89 6.24 3.42
CA HIS A 301 13.99 6.03 4.37
C HIS A 301 13.58 6.40 5.80
N ASN A 302 12.88 7.51 6.00
CA ASN A 302 12.41 7.93 7.32
C ASN A 302 11.38 6.96 7.92
N CYS A 303 10.64 6.25 7.08
CA CYS A 303 9.66 5.25 7.51
C CYS A 303 10.26 3.83 7.56
N GLY A 304 11.57 3.70 7.32
CA GLY A 304 12.30 2.44 7.41
C GLY A 304 12.03 1.46 6.27
N ILE A 305 11.42 1.92 5.17
CA ILE A 305 11.12 1.17 3.94
C ILE A 305 12.18 1.40 2.86
#